data_AF-A0A520I4T3-F1
#
_entry.id   AF-A0A520I4T3-F1
#
_cell.length_a   1.000
_cell.length_b   1.000
_cell.length_c   1.000
_cell.angle_alpha   90.00
_cell.angle_beta   90.00
_cell.angle_gamma   90.00
#
_symmetry.space_group_name_H-M   'P 1'
#
loop_
_entity.id
_entity.type
_entity.pdbx_description
1 polymer ?
#
loop_
_entity_poly.entity_id
_entity_poly.type
_entity_poly.pdbx_seq_one_letter_code
_entity_poly.pdbx_strand_id
1 'polypeptide(L)'
;MTMALEIFRAMADATRLRILALLRRMELSVGELAQVLGQSQPRVSRHVKILCDAGLAERRKEGSWVFVGVGRSDVVDPVAAALDSWARAEPDHWAVADAARLAAVRADRAASAAAWFEGHADEWD
;
A
#
# COMPACT_ATOMS: atom_id res chain seq x y z
N MET A 1 -12.57 -23.93 2.40
CA MET A 1 -12.04 -23.27 3.60
C MET A 1 -10.58 -22.81 3.50
N THR A 2 -9.72 -23.47 2.70
CA THR A 2 -8.27 -23.17 2.64
C THR A 2 -7.96 -21.70 2.34
N MET A 3 -8.60 -21.13 1.31
CA MET A 3 -8.44 -19.72 0.95
C MET A 3 -8.76 -18.76 2.12
N ALA A 4 -9.88 -19.00 2.83
CA ALA A 4 -10.24 -18.19 3.98
C ALA A 4 -9.20 -18.28 5.10
N LEU A 5 -8.64 -19.46 5.37
CA LEU A 5 -7.57 -19.63 6.36
C LEU A 5 -6.29 -18.87 5.95
N GLU A 6 -5.93 -18.88 4.67
CA GLU A 6 -4.78 -18.14 4.15
C GLU A 6 -4.97 -16.63 4.29
N ILE A 7 -6.15 -16.12 3.93
CA ILE A 7 -6.53 -14.72 4.10
C ILE A 7 -6.46 -14.32 5.58
N PHE A 8 -7.07 -15.10 6.48
CA PHE A 8 -7.03 -14.79 7.92
C PHE A 8 -5.60 -14.84 8.49
N ARG A 9 -4.77 -15.81 8.10
CA ARG A 9 -3.35 -15.85 8.50
C ARG A 9 -2.58 -14.64 7.96
N ALA A 10 -2.84 -14.24 6.71
CA ALA A 10 -2.24 -13.07 6.11
C ALA A 10 -2.72 -11.76 6.77
N MET A 11 -3.91 -11.72 7.37
CA MET A 11 -4.42 -10.52 8.03
C MET A 11 -4.13 -10.43 9.54
N ALA A 12 -3.77 -11.53 10.19
CA ALA A 12 -3.47 -11.58 11.63
C ALA A 12 -2.12 -10.91 11.98
N ASP A 13 -1.92 -9.67 11.55
CA ASP A 13 -0.75 -8.83 11.80
C ASP A 13 -1.07 -7.37 11.47
N ALA A 14 -0.83 -6.48 12.43
CA ALA A 14 -1.15 -5.06 12.30
C ALA A 14 -0.44 -4.38 11.12
N THR A 15 0.81 -4.75 10.81
CA THR A 15 1.54 -4.14 9.67
C THR A 15 0.89 -4.53 8.34
N ARG A 16 0.43 -5.78 8.21
CA ARG A 16 -0.25 -6.24 6.98
C ARG A 16 -1.61 -5.59 6.79
N LEU A 17 -2.37 -5.37 7.87
CA LEU A 17 -3.61 -4.59 7.83
C LEU A 17 -3.35 -3.14 7.41
N ARG A 18 -2.31 -2.51 7.96
CA ARG A 18 -1.89 -1.15 7.58
C ARG A 18 -1.48 -1.08 6.11
N ILE A 19 -0.71 -2.05 5.60
CA ILE A 19 -0.37 -2.14 4.17
C ILE A 19 -1.64 -2.20 3.32
N LEU A 20 -2.59 -3.07 3.64
CA LEU A 20 -3.83 -3.18 2.89
C LEU A 20 -4.62 -1.86 2.90
N ALA A 21 -4.72 -1.19 4.04
CA ALA A 21 -5.38 0.11 4.16
C ALA A 21 -4.71 1.19 3.29
N LEU A 22 -3.37 1.19 3.20
CA LEU A 22 -2.62 2.10 2.34
C LEU A 22 -2.83 1.81 0.85
N LEU A 23 -2.75 0.53 0.46
CA LEU A 23 -2.90 0.10 -0.94
C LEU A 23 -4.31 0.34 -1.49
N ARG A 24 -5.33 0.33 -0.62
CA ARG A 24 -6.70 0.76 -0.97
C ARG A 24 -6.81 2.25 -1.31
N ARG A 25 -5.80 3.08 -0.97
CA ARG A 25 -5.79 4.52 -1.28
C ARG A 25 -5.02 4.84 -2.56
N MET A 26 -3.97 4.07 -2.87
CA MET A 26 -3.15 4.20 -4.08
C MET A 26 -2.09 3.09 -4.15
N GLU A 27 -1.53 2.86 -5.35
CA GLU A 27 -0.34 2.03 -5.52
C GLU A 27 0.92 2.69 -4.93
N LEU A 28 1.75 1.88 -4.26
CA LEU A 28 2.97 2.31 -3.58
C LEU A 28 4.13 1.36 -3.89
N SER A 29 5.33 1.87 -4.02
CA SER A 29 6.54 1.05 -4.01
C SER A 29 6.79 0.47 -2.62
N VAL A 30 7.61 -0.58 -2.53
CA VAL A 30 8.02 -1.15 -1.24
C VAL A 30 8.79 -0.13 -0.38
N GLY A 31 9.55 0.78 -1.01
CA GLY A 31 10.25 1.86 -0.32
C GLY A 31 9.29 2.87 0.31
N GLU A 32 8.25 3.28 -0.42
CA GLU A 32 7.24 4.20 0.10
C GLU A 32 6.40 3.55 1.20
N LEU A 33 6.03 2.27 1.06
CA LEU A 33 5.40 1.53 2.16
C LEU A 33 6.29 1.50 3.40
N ALA A 34 7.60 1.28 3.24
CA ALA A 34 8.56 1.32 4.35
C ALA A 34 8.62 2.70 5.03
N GLN A 35 8.65 3.77 4.25
CA GLN A 35 8.59 5.16 4.74
C GLN A 35 7.29 5.42 5.51
N VAL A 36 6.13 5.10 4.92
CA VAL A 36 4.82 5.32 5.53
C VAL A 36 4.60 4.45 6.75
N LEU A 37 5.18 3.25 6.82
CA LEU A 37 5.02 2.38 7.99
C LEU A 37 6.05 2.68 9.09
N GLY A 38 7.17 3.34 8.76
CA GLY A 38 8.30 3.57 9.66
C GLY A 38 9.05 2.26 9.96
N GLN A 39 9.17 1.40 8.96
CA GLN A 39 9.79 0.08 9.08
C GLN A 39 10.87 -0.13 8.02
N SER A 40 11.75 -1.10 8.21
CA SER A 40 12.77 -1.41 7.22
C SER A 40 12.16 -2.03 5.95
N GLN A 41 12.75 -1.71 4.80
CA GLN A 41 12.31 -2.25 3.51
C GLN A 41 12.33 -3.79 3.44
N PRO A 42 13.34 -4.51 3.99
CA PRO A 42 13.31 -5.98 4.02
C PRO A 42 12.11 -6.54 4.79
N ARG A 43 11.74 -5.92 5.91
CA ARG A 43 10.58 -6.33 6.71
C ARG A 43 9.27 -6.10 5.95
N VAL A 44 9.12 -4.93 5.32
CA VAL A 44 7.93 -4.60 4.54
C VAL A 44 7.83 -5.49 3.28
N SER A 45 8.94 -5.77 2.61
CA SER A 45 8.95 -6.69 1.46
C SER A 45 8.42 -8.09 1.81
N ARG A 46 8.80 -8.62 2.99
CA ARG A 46 8.27 -9.90 3.50
C ARG A 46 6.76 -9.83 3.73
N HIS A 47 6.26 -8.75 4.32
CA HIS A 47 4.83 -8.54 4.53
C HIS A 47 4.04 -8.43 3.22
N VAL A 48 4.56 -7.67 2.24
CA VAL A 48 3.99 -7.57 0.89
C VAL A 48 3.93 -8.94 0.22
N LYS A 49 5.00 -9.75 0.32
CA LYS A 49 4.99 -11.11 -0.23
C LYS A 49 3.84 -11.95 0.35
N ILE A 50 3.65 -11.95 1.67
CA ILE A 50 2.57 -12.70 2.32
C ILE A 50 1.19 -12.24 1.83
N LEU A 51 0.99 -10.92 1.68
CA LEU A 51 -0.27 -10.37 1.16
C LEU A 51 -0.51 -10.74 -0.31
N CYS A 52 0.54 -10.75 -1.13
CA CYS A 52 0.45 -11.20 -2.53
C CYS A 52 0.16 -12.70 -2.63
N ASP A 53 0.82 -13.53 -1.84
CA ASP A 53 0.60 -14.97 -1.81
C ASP A 53 -0.86 -15.30 -1.38
N ALA A 54 -1.50 -14.43 -0.59
CA ALA A 54 -2.91 -14.53 -0.19
C ALA A 54 -3.90 -13.79 -1.12
N GLY A 55 -3.43 -13.19 -2.22
CA GLY A 55 -4.26 -12.46 -3.19
C GLY A 55 -4.81 -11.10 -2.71
N LEU A 56 -4.35 -10.59 -1.56
CA LEU A 56 -4.80 -9.32 -0.98
C LEU A 56 -4.04 -8.09 -1.52
N ALA A 57 -2.89 -8.32 -2.14
CA ALA A 57 -2.07 -7.31 -2.81
C ALA A 57 -1.51 -7.88 -4.11
N GLU A 58 -1.12 -7.03 -5.03
CA GLU A 58 -0.44 -7.46 -6.26
C GLU A 58 0.79 -6.59 -6.53
N ARG A 59 1.71 -7.11 -7.35
CA ARG A 59 2.90 -6.37 -7.78
C ARG A 59 2.78 -6.06 -9.26
N ARG A 60 3.00 -4.79 -9.62
CA ARG A 60 3.01 -4.31 -10.99
C ARG A 60 4.39 -3.73 -11.30
N LYS A 61 4.99 -4.17 -12.41
CA LYS A 61 6.27 -3.64 -12.86
C LYS A 61 6.03 -2.55 -13.91
N GLU A 62 6.69 -1.42 -13.76
CA GLU A 62 6.65 -0.30 -14.70
C GLU A 62 8.07 0.19 -14.96
N GLY A 63 8.62 -0.18 -16.12
CA GLY A 63 10.04 0.00 -16.42
C GLY A 63 10.94 -0.69 -15.38
N SER A 64 11.79 0.09 -14.72
CA SER A 64 12.68 -0.38 -13.65
C SER A 64 12.02 -0.42 -12.26
N TRP A 65 10.78 0.07 -12.13
CA TRP A 65 10.09 0.20 -10.85
C TRP A 65 9.14 -0.96 -10.60
N VAL A 66 8.96 -1.32 -9.32
CA VAL A 66 7.96 -2.30 -8.87
C VAL A 66 7.05 -1.61 -7.87
N PHE A 67 5.79 -1.48 -8.27
CA PHE A 67 4.71 -0.97 -7.45
C PHE A 67 3.90 -2.13 -6.86
N VAL A 68 3.30 -1.86 -5.72
CA VAL A 68 2.38 -2.75 -5.02
C VAL A 68 1.00 -2.08 -5.08
N GLY A 69 0.01 -2.84 -5.50
CA GLY A 69 -1.39 -2.42 -5.60
C GLY A 69 -2.30 -3.30 -4.76
N VAL A 70 -3.57 -2.91 -4.67
CA VAL A 70 -4.62 -3.75 -4.09
C VAL A 70 -4.78 -5.03 -4.91
N GLY A 71 -4.98 -6.17 -4.25
CA GLY A 71 -5.21 -7.43 -4.94
C GLY A 71 -6.58 -7.50 -5.62
N ARG A 72 -6.97 -8.71 -6.04
CA ARG A 72 -8.23 -8.92 -6.74
C ARG A 72 -9.43 -8.49 -5.89
N SER A 73 -10.36 -7.76 -6.49
CA SER A 73 -11.54 -7.22 -5.81
C SER A 73 -12.41 -8.31 -5.18
N ASP A 74 -12.58 -9.46 -5.83
CA ASP A 74 -13.37 -10.57 -5.29
C ASP A 74 -12.80 -11.18 -3.99
N VAL A 75 -11.51 -10.98 -3.74
CA VAL A 75 -10.83 -11.37 -2.49
C VAL A 75 -10.79 -10.21 -1.49
N VAL A 76 -10.48 -9.00 -1.96
CA VAL A 76 -10.25 -7.83 -1.10
C VAL A 76 -11.55 -7.20 -0.61
N ASP A 77 -12.59 -7.12 -1.43
CA ASP A 77 -13.82 -6.38 -1.10
C ASP A 77 -14.53 -6.92 0.16
N PRO A 78 -14.70 -8.25 0.35
CA PRO A 78 -15.30 -8.78 1.58
C PRO A 78 -14.48 -8.44 2.83
N VAL A 79 -13.15 -8.49 2.71
CA VAL A 79 -12.22 -8.14 3.78
C VAL A 79 -12.29 -6.64 4.09
N ALA A 80 -12.26 -5.81 3.06
CA ALA A 80 -12.34 -4.37 3.15
C ALA A 80 -13.63 -3.92 3.84
N ALA A 81 -14.77 -4.50 3.44
CA ALA A 81 -16.07 -4.22 4.05
C ALA A 81 -16.09 -4.56 5.55
N ALA A 82 -15.48 -5.70 5.94
CA ALA A 82 -15.37 -6.10 7.34
C ALA A 82 -14.48 -5.12 8.14
N LEU A 83 -13.30 -4.78 7.62
CA LEU A 83 -12.39 -3.82 8.23
C LEU A 83 -13.04 -2.43 8.40
N ASP A 84 -13.75 -1.95 7.37
CA ASP A 84 -14.46 -0.67 7.41
C ASP A 84 -15.59 -0.69 8.45
N SER A 85 -16.23 -1.84 8.65
CA SER A 85 -17.23 -2.02 9.70
C SER A 85 -16.64 -1.94 11.10
N TRP A 86 -15.49 -2.58 11.34
CA TRP A 86 -14.85 -2.60 12.65
C TRP A 86 -14.19 -1.26 12.99
N ALA A 87 -13.58 -0.58 12.01
CA ALA A 87 -12.96 0.72 12.21
C ALA A 87 -13.95 1.83 12.65
N ARG A 88 -15.26 1.67 12.36
CA ARG A 88 -16.31 2.56 12.88
C ARG A 88 -16.56 2.38 14.37
N ALA A 89 -16.34 1.17 14.90
CA ALA A 89 -16.52 0.86 16.31
C ALA A 89 -15.27 1.20 17.14
N GLU A 90 -14.09 0.95 16.58
CA GLU A 90 -12.80 1.18 17.24
C GLU A 90 -11.83 1.85 16.26
N PRO A 91 -11.54 3.15 16.43
CA PRO A 91 -10.64 3.88 15.55
C PRO A 91 -9.21 3.31 15.58
N ASP A 92 -8.62 3.13 14.40
CA ASP A 92 -7.23 2.68 14.25
C ASP A 92 -6.25 3.79 14.69
N HIS A 93 -5.46 3.52 15.74
CA HIS A 93 -4.50 4.48 16.28
C HIS A 93 -3.33 4.80 15.33
N TRP A 94 -3.05 3.98 14.33
CA TRP A 94 -2.05 4.28 13.30
C TRP A 94 -2.61 5.15 12.16
N ALA A 95 -3.93 5.18 11.96
CA ALA A 95 -4.55 5.76 10.78
C ALA A 95 -4.15 7.22 10.53
N VAL A 96 -4.09 8.04 11.58
CA VAL A 96 -3.73 9.46 11.46
C VAL A 96 -2.28 9.63 11.02
N ALA A 97 -1.35 8.92 11.67
CA ALA A 97 0.07 9.01 11.35
C ALA A 97 0.40 8.44 9.97
N ASP A 98 -0.26 7.34 9.58
CA ASP A 98 -0.08 6.72 8.28
C ASP A 98 -0.68 7.59 7.17
N ALA A 99 -1.85 8.21 7.39
CA ALA A 99 -2.43 9.16 6.44
C ALA A 99 -1.54 10.39 6.23
N ALA A 100 -0.97 10.95 7.30
CA ALA A 100 -0.05 12.08 7.21
C ALA A 100 1.23 11.72 6.42
N ARG A 101 1.83 10.55 6.69
CA ARG A 101 3.01 10.09 5.94
C ARG A 101 2.69 9.73 4.49
N LEU A 102 1.51 9.19 4.21
CA LEU A 102 1.06 8.94 2.85
C LEU A 102 0.87 10.25 2.08
N ALA A 103 0.35 11.29 2.73
CA ALA A 103 0.23 12.61 2.12
C ALA A 103 1.61 13.20 1.78
N ALA A 104 2.62 13.01 2.64
CA ALA A 104 4.00 13.39 2.34
C ALA A 104 4.55 12.66 1.10
N VAL A 105 4.36 11.34 0.99
CA VAL A 105 4.76 10.58 -0.21
C VAL A 105 4.08 11.13 -1.48
N ARG A 106 2.80 11.50 -1.40
CA ARG A 106 2.09 12.12 -2.54
C ARG A 106 2.69 13.47 -2.92
N ALA A 107 3.05 14.30 -1.95
CA ALA A 107 3.70 15.58 -2.19
C ALA A 107 5.07 15.41 -2.85
N ASP A 108 5.89 14.47 -2.37
CA ASP A 108 7.20 14.14 -2.94
C ASP A 108 7.10 13.68 -4.40
N ARG A 109 6.12 12.81 -4.72
CA ARG A 109 5.85 12.39 -6.10
C ARG A 109 5.46 13.58 -6.98
N ALA A 110 4.58 14.45 -6.49
CA ALA A 110 4.12 15.62 -7.24
C ALA A 110 5.26 16.61 -7.51
N ALA A 111 6.10 16.88 -6.52
CA ALA A 111 7.28 17.73 -6.67
C ALA A 111 8.30 17.13 -7.66
N SER A 112 8.56 15.82 -7.57
CA SER A 112 9.46 15.14 -8.50
C SER A 112 8.95 15.17 -9.95
N ALA A 113 7.64 15.00 -10.15
CA ALA A 113 7.02 15.11 -11.47
C ALA A 113 7.15 16.54 -12.01
N ALA A 114 6.82 17.55 -11.21
CA ALA A 114 6.93 18.96 -11.61
C ALA A 114 8.37 19.33 -12.02
N ALA A 115 9.36 18.96 -11.21
CA ALA A 115 10.77 19.21 -11.51
C ALA A 115 11.24 18.50 -12.80
N TRP A 116 10.75 17.28 -13.07
CA TRP A 116 11.04 16.59 -14.33
C TRP A 116 10.45 17.34 -15.53
N PHE A 117 9.20 17.81 -15.44
CA PHE A 117 8.57 18.57 -16.52
C PHE A 117 9.24 19.93 -16.75
N GLU A 118 9.61 20.66 -15.70
CA GLU A 118 10.34 21.94 -15.81
C GLU A 118 11.72 21.75 -16.46
N GLY A 119 12.45 20.70 -16.08
CA GLY A 119 13.79 20.43 -16.61
C GLY A 119 13.83 19.92 -18.06
N HIS A 120 12.71 19.41 -18.59
CA HIS A 120 12.60 18.90 -19.96
C HIS A 120 11.66 19.74 -20.83
N ALA A 121 11.20 20.91 -20.35
CA ALA A 121 10.31 21.80 -21.09
C ALA A 121 10.95 22.33 -22.39
N ASP A 122 12.27 22.53 -22.38
CA ASP A 122 13.03 23.08 -23.51
C ASP A 122 13.30 22.05 -24.64
N GLU A 123 12.98 20.77 -24.44
CA GLU A 123 13.20 19.71 -25.45
C GLU A 123 11.97 19.48 -26.37
N TRP A 124 10.88 20.24 -26.17
CA TRP A 124 9.58 20.01 -26.82
C TRP A 124 9.16 21.13 -27.81
N ASP A 125 10.04 22.12 -28.04
CA ASP A 125 9.91 23.17 -29.08
C ASP A 125 10.80 22.87 -30.30
#